data_AF-A0A836U8D7-F1
#
_entry.id   AF-A0A836U8D7-F1
#
_cell.length_a   1.000
_cell.length_b   1.000
_cell.length_c   1.000
_cell.angle_alpha   90.00
_cell.angle_beta   90.00
_cell.angle_gamma   90.00
#
_symmetry.space_group_name_H-M   'P 1'
#
loop_
_entity.id
_entity.type
_entity.pdbx_description
1 polymer ?
#
loop_
_entity_poly.entity_id
_entity_poly.type
_entity_poly.pdbx_seq_one_letter_code
_entity_poly.pdbx_strand_id
1 'polypeptide(L)'
;MRRCLLIIFVAVTAAMANPEITVQLPGQATMDFVWTEPGAFTMGMTQAHVTRLGVILGGPFITDDRAAPETTAVIDVGFYLAKYELTQ
;
A
#
# COMPACT_ATOMS: atom_id res chain seq x y z
N MET A 1 -40.78 -29.97 -4.31
CA MET A 1 -40.03 -29.26 -3.25
C MET A 1 -38.91 -28.47 -3.92
N ARG A 2 -39.11 -27.16 -4.10
CA ARG A 2 -38.27 -26.29 -4.94
C ARG A 2 -37.10 -25.77 -4.08
N ARG A 3 -35.88 -26.30 -4.29
CA ARG A 3 -34.67 -25.82 -3.61
C ARG A 3 -34.18 -24.55 -4.33
N CYS A 4 -34.42 -23.39 -3.75
CA CYS A 4 -33.81 -22.13 -4.18
C CYS A 4 -32.40 -22.04 -3.59
N LEU A 5 -31.38 -22.25 -4.41
CA LEU A 5 -29.99 -21.95 -4.09
C LEU A 5 -29.81 -20.43 -4.18
N LEU A 6 -29.64 -19.76 -3.05
CA LEU A 6 -29.33 -18.32 -3.00
C LEU A 6 -27.84 -18.13 -3.27
N ILE A 7 -27.51 -17.70 -4.50
CA ILE A 7 -26.17 -17.21 -4.85
C ILE A 7 -26.07 -15.78 -4.33
N ILE A 8 -25.28 -15.59 -3.26
CA ILE A 8 -24.95 -14.26 -2.74
C ILE A 8 -23.91 -13.66 -3.68
N PHE A 9 -24.34 -12.74 -4.54
CA PHE A 9 -23.43 -11.87 -5.30
C PHE A 9 -22.88 -10.80 -4.36
N VAL A 10 -21.63 -10.98 -3.90
CA VAL A 10 -20.87 -9.91 -3.24
C VAL A 10 -20.36 -8.98 -4.33
N ALA A 11 -21.14 -7.94 -4.65
CA ALA A 11 -20.67 -6.83 -5.48
C ALA A 11 -19.76 -5.95 -4.62
N VAL A 12 -18.46 -6.25 -4.58
CA VAL A 12 -17.46 -5.29 -4.10
C VAL A 12 -17.43 -4.15 -5.12
N THR A 13 -17.98 -3.00 -4.75
CA THR A 13 -18.00 -1.82 -5.61
C THR A 13 -16.56 -1.37 -5.84
N ALA A 14 -16.11 -1.36 -7.11
CA ALA A 14 -14.84 -0.80 -7.55
C ALA A 14 -14.67 0.72 -7.27
N ALA A 15 -15.64 1.34 -6.60
CA ALA A 15 -15.65 2.75 -6.18
C ALA A 15 -14.63 3.09 -5.07
N MET A 16 -13.80 2.13 -4.65
CA MET A 16 -12.78 2.31 -3.61
C MET A 16 -11.34 2.28 -4.14
N ALA A 17 -11.14 2.18 -5.45
CA ALA A 17 -9.80 2.28 -6.02
C ALA A 17 -9.42 3.76 -6.17
N ASN A 18 -8.23 4.13 -5.67
CA ASN A 18 -7.68 5.46 -5.87
C ASN A 18 -7.52 5.74 -7.37
N PRO A 19 -7.74 6.99 -7.83
CA PRO A 19 -7.55 7.34 -9.23
C PRO A 19 -6.18 6.90 -9.77
N GLU A 20 -6.17 6.30 -10.97
CA GLU A 20 -4.96 5.91 -11.67
C GLU A 20 -4.80 6.73 -12.96
N ILE A 21 -3.56 7.10 -13.28
CA ILE A 21 -3.22 7.75 -14.56
C ILE A 21 -2.04 7.04 -15.21
N THR A 22 -2.04 6.96 -16.54
CA THR A 22 -0.89 6.50 -17.32
C THR A 22 -0.22 7.71 -17.97
N VAL A 23 1.08 7.86 -17.76
CA VAL A 23 1.88 8.97 -18.29
C VAL A 23 2.93 8.41 -19.26
N GLN A 24 3.10 9.10 -20.39
CA GLN A 24 4.21 8.84 -21.31
C GLN A 24 5.49 9.46 -20.75
N LEU A 25 6.47 8.64 -20.43
CA LEU A 25 7.79 9.06 -20.00
C LEU A 25 8.66 9.45 -21.21
N PRO A 26 9.72 10.26 -20.99
CA PRO A 26 10.78 10.43 -21.98
C PRO A 26 11.31 9.06 -22.44
N GLY A 27 11.55 8.89 -23.75
CA GLY A 27 12.01 7.61 -24.30
C GLY A 27 10.89 6.63 -24.70
N GLN A 28 9.65 7.10 -24.86
CA GLN A 28 8.50 6.30 -25.34
C GLN A 28 8.05 5.18 -24.39
N ALA A 29 8.57 5.14 -23.15
CA ALA A 29 8.05 4.28 -22.10
C ALA A 29 6.76 4.87 -21.50
N THR A 30 5.87 4.02 -20.98
CA THR A 30 4.68 4.43 -20.22
C THR A 30 4.82 4.01 -18.76
N MET A 31 4.25 4.81 -17.85
CA MET A 31 4.22 4.48 -16.43
C MET A 31 2.85 4.78 -15.84
N ASP A 32 2.34 3.83 -15.07
CA ASP A 32 1.10 3.99 -14.31
C ASP A 32 1.39 4.60 -12.94
N PHE A 33 0.56 5.55 -12.55
CA PHE A 33 0.60 6.21 -11.26
C PHE A 33 -0.73 6.05 -10.55
N VAL A 34 -0.68 5.94 -9.23
CA VAL A 34 -1.85 5.94 -8.35
C VAL A 34 -1.86 7.22 -7.51
N TRP A 35 -3.03 7.83 -7.38
CA TRP A 35 -3.22 8.97 -6.49
C TRP A 35 -3.13 8.52 -5.02
N THR A 36 -2.29 9.18 -4.24
CA THR A 36 -2.23 9.04 -2.79
C THR A 36 -2.93 10.23 -2.16
N GLU A 37 -4.00 9.97 -1.40
CA GLU A 37 -4.77 11.02 -0.74
C GLU A 37 -3.96 11.72 0.37
N PRO A 38 -4.21 13.02 0.62
CA PRO A 38 -3.71 13.66 1.83
C PRO A 38 -4.32 13.00 3.07
N GLY A 39 -3.55 12.98 4.16
CA GLY A 39 -3.99 12.34 5.39
C GLY A 39 -2.86 12.11 6.38
N ALA A 40 -3.21 11.56 7.53
CA ALA A 40 -2.27 11.17 8.56
C ALA A 40 -2.21 9.64 8.68
N PHE A 41 -1.01 9.10 8.87
CA PHE A 41 -0.81 7.68 9.11
C PHE A 41 0.34 7.44 10.10
N THR A 42 0.32 6.28 10.75
CA THR A 42 1.42 5.85 11.61
C THR A 42 2.54 5.28 10.74
N MET A 43 3.69 5.95 10.74
CA MET A 43 4.92 5.49 10.09
C MET A 43 5.84 4.82 11.12
N GLY A 44 6.57 3.80 10.70
CA GLY A 44 7.42 3.00 11.59
C GLY A 44 6.67 1.81 12.18
N MET A 45 7.27 1.18 13.19
CA MET A 45 6.71 -0.01 13.85
C MET A 45 7.05 0.02 15.34
N THR A 46 6.21 -0.53 16.22
CA THR A 46 6.66 -0.74 17.61
C THR A 46 7.88 -1.68 17.69
N GLN A 47 8.69 -1.53 18.74
CA GLN A 47 9.77 -2.48 19.06
C GLN A 47 9.26 -3.93 19.17
N ALA A 48 8.04 -4.12 19.71
CA ALA A 48 7.43 -5.44 19.80
C ALA A 48 7.13 -6.06 18.42
N HIS A 49 6.70 -5.24 17.44
CA HIS A 49 6.53 -5.70 16.06
C HIS A 49 7.86 -6.09 15.42
N VAL A 50 8.92 -5.31 15.63
CA VAL A 50 10.26 -5.63 15.13
C VAL A 50 10.75 -6.97 15.70
N THR A 51 10.64 -7.18 17.01
CA THR A 51 11.01 -8.46 17.65
C THR A 51 10.19 -9.63 17.10
N ARG A 52 8.86 -9.45 16.96
CA ARG A 52 7.98 -10.49 16.42
C ARG A 52 8.34 -10.86 14.99
N LEU A 53 8.59 -9.88 14.12
CA LEU A 53 9.01 -10.12 12.75
C LEU A 53 10.36 -10.84 12.69
N GLY A 54 11.29 -10.49 13.57
CA GLY A 54 12.58 -11.17 13.64
C GLY A 54 12.46 -12.67 13.96
N VAL A 55 11.51 -13.05 14.81
CA VAL A 55 11.21 -14.47 15.10
C VAL A 55 10.58 -15.16 13.89
N ILE A 56 9.61 -14.52 13.24
CA ILE A 56 8.89 -15.09 12.09
C ILE A 56 9.81 -15.29 10.88
N LEU A 57 10.71 -14.32 10.64
CA LEU A 57 11.56 -14.27 9.45
C LEU A 57 12.94 -14.92 9.68
N GLY A 58 13.19 -15.51 10.85
CA GLY A 58 14.39 -16.30 11.12
C GLY A 58 15.67 -15.50 11.35
N GLY A 59 15.56 -14.25 11.80
CA GLY A 59 16.70 -13.36 12.05
C GLY A 59 16.31 -11.89 12.08
N PRO A 60 17.24 -10.97 12.39
CA PRO A 60 16.95 -9.54 12.41
C PRO A 60 16.65 -9.06 10.97
N PHE A 61 15.37 -8.93 10.66
CA PHE A 61 14.90 -8.44 9.35
C PHE A 61 14.96 -6.90 9.28
N ILE A 62 14.61 -6.25 10.38
CA ILE A 62 14.76 -4.81 10.56
C ILE A 62 16.01 -4.59 11.41
N THR A 63 17.05 -4.01 10.80
CA THR A 63 18.35 -3.77 11.43
C THR A 63 18.63 -2.30 11.71
N ASP A 64 17.78 -1.40 11.21
CA ASP A 64 17.87 0.03 11.45
C ASP A 64 16.95 0.42 12.63
N ASP A 65 17.57 0.86 13.72
CA ASP A 65 16.84 1.28 14.93
C ASP A 65 15.88 2.45 14.68
N ARG A 66 16.06 3.21 13.58
CA ARG A 66 15.16 4.30 13.17
C ARG A 66 13.84 3.81 12.59
N ALA A 67 13.68 2.52 12.30
CA ALA A 67 12.43 1.94 11.85
C ALA A 67 11.43 1.69 13.00
N ALA A 68 11.92 1.68 14.25
CA ALA A 68 11.19 1.25 15.43
C ALA A 68 10.51 2.34 16.32
N PRO A 69 10.69 3.66 16.13
CA PRO A 69 9.74 4.60 16.67
C PRO A 69 8.56 4.75 15.72
N GLU A 70 7.36 4.42 16.20
CA GLU A 70 6.14 4.85 15.54
C GLU A 70 6.01 6.37 15.65
N THR A 71 5.74 7.02 14.52
CA THR A 71 5.48 8.45 14.46
C THR A 71 4.28 8.74 13.58
N THR A 72 3.54 9.80 13.88
CA THR A 72 2.47 10.27 12.99
C THR A 72 3.10 11.05 11.85
N ALA A 73 2.98 10.53 10.63
CA ALA A 73 3.33 11.24 9.41
C ALA A 73 2.07 11.87 8.81
N VAL A 74 2.20 13.09 8.29
CA VAL A 74 1.11 13.82 7.65
C VAL A 74 1.51 14.14 6.21
N ILE A 75 0.62 13.80 5.28
CA ILE A 75 0.66 14.21 3.88
C ILE A 75 -0.37 15.33 3.74
N ASP A 76 0.09 16.58 3.69
CA ASP A 76 -0.80 17.74 3.61
C ASP A 76 -1.49 17.87 2.25
N VAL A 77 -0.81 17.42 1.19
CA VAL A 77 -1.28 17.48 -0.19
C VAL A 77 -1.08 16.13 -0.85
N GLY A 78 -2.15 15.59 -1.44
CA GLY A 78 -2.08 14.34 -2.17
C GLY A 78 -1.15 14.42 -3.38
N PHE A 79 -0.65 13.27 -3.81
CA PHE A 79 0.31 13.18 -4.91
C PHE A 79 0.18 11.86 -5.67
N TYR A 80 0.66 11.85 -6.92
CA TYR A 80 0.75 10.63 -7.71
C TYR A 80 2.03 9.86 -7.37
N LEU A 81 1.88 8.59 -7.01
CA LEU A 81 2.98 7.66 -6.76
C LEU A 81 3.06 6.66 -7.92
N ALA A 82 4.26 6.39 -8.43
CA ALA A 82 4.47 5.35 -9.43
C ALA A 82 3.99 4.00 -8.89
N LYS A 83 3.15 3.31 -9.66
CA LYS A 83 2.55 2.03 -9.25
C LYS A 83 3.57 0.89 -9.20
N TYR A 84 4.59 0.99 -10.04
CA TYR A 84 5.66 0.01 -10.17
C TYR A 84 7.02 0.69 -10.07
N GLU A 85 8.02 -0.06 -9.63
CA GLU A 85 9.41 0.37 -9.68
C GLU A 85 9.89 0.48 -11.12
N LEU A 86 10.91 1.32 -11.35
CA LEU A 86 11.55 1.43 -12.65
C LEU A 86 12.27 0.13 -13.00
N THR A 87 12.03 -0.36 -14.22
CA THR A 87 12.71 -1.54 -14.77
C THR A 87 13.94 -1.14 -15.60
N GLN A 88 14.83 -2.10 -15.83
CA GLN A 88 15.98 -1.95 -16.74
C GLN A 88 15.57 -1.90 -18.22
#